data_AF-A0AAE0ZJZ5-F1
#
_entry.id   AF-A0AAE0ZJZ5-F1
#
_cell.length_a   1.000
_cell.length_b   1.000
_cell.length_c   1.000
_cell.angle_alpha   90.00
_cell.angle_beta   90.00
_cell.angle_gamma   90.00
#
_symmetry.space_group_name_H-M   'P 1'
#
loop_
_entity.id
_entity.type
_entity.pdbx_description
1 polymer ?
#
loop_
_entity_poly.entity_id
_entity_poly.type
_entity_poly.pdbx_seq_one_letter_code
_entity_poly.pdbx_strand_id
1 'polypeptide(L)'
;MLERLDVLMAWCRMKFKPKKSRSLSVRKGKIDATTIFTVASQQIPTVSQEPVKSLGRWYDSSMKDTKRGLETVELATEGLLAINRCGLQGKLKVWCLRFMLIPKLLWPLLVYEICSTTVEAIEAKINKFTRRWLGVPPGLTDMAMYCRKAKLRLPLKCILEKYKCGKARLLSMLEDSEDPIVKTVQPTIKTGRKWKVVEAVDEAKECLKIKEVIGQTQTDHKGLGSSTAKWWSKAEGKEKRDMVINEIRLNEDSRRVQIAVQQPQQGQWTNWDNALQKSLTWNEIWHMAPLRISSLIRSVYDLLPSHANLVRG
;
A
#
# COMPACT_ATOMS: atom_id res chain seq x y z
N MET A 1 -2.83 -3.62 40.99
CA MET A 1 -3.42 -4.08 39.70
C MET A 1 -2.77 -5.37 39.21
N LEU A 2 -1.44 -5.44 39.11
CA LEU A 2 -0.72 -6.62 38.62
C LEU A 2 -0.92 -7.87 39.50
N GLU A 3 -0.85 -7.73 40.83
CA GLU A 3 -1.14 -8.82 41.78
C GLU A 3 -2.56 -9.37 41.62
N ARG A 4 -3.55 -8.48 41.42
CA ARG A 4 -4.95 -8.87 41.18
C ARG A 4 -5.09 -9.67 39.88
N LEU A 5 -4.36 -9.30 38.84
CA LEU A 5 -4.32 -10.07 37.59
C LEU A 5 -3.67 -11.44 37.80
N ASP A 6 -2.62 -11.54 38.61
CA ASP A 6 -1.95 -12.80 38.91
C ASP A 6 -2.90 -13.77 39.65
N VAL A 7 -3.67 -13.27 40.62
CA VAL A 7 -4.72 -14.04 41.31
C VAL A 7 -5.79 -14.53 40.34
N LEU A 8 -6.29 -13.66 39.46
CA LEU A 8 -7.29 -14.03 38.44
C LEU A 8 -6.76 -15.10 37.49
N MET A 9 -5.51 -14.96 37.03
CA MET A 9 -4.88 -15.97 36.17
C MET A 9 -4.71 -17.30 36.91
N ALA A 10 -4.35 -17.27 38.19
CA ALA A 10 -4.26 -18.47 39.01
C ALA A 10 -5.61 -19.18 39.14
N TRP A 11 -6.71 -18.44 39.30
CA TRP A 11 -8.07 -19.00 39.29
C TRP A 11 -8.39 -19.70 37.96
N CYS A 12 -7.95 -19.12 36.84
CA CYS A 12 -8.05 -19.73 35.51
C CYS A 12 -7.03 -20.85 35.26
N ARG A 13 -6.24 -21.26 36.26
CA ARG A 13 -5.12 -22.23 36.13
C ARG A 13 -4.06 -21.82 35.09
N MET A 14 -3.90 -20.52 34.88
CA MET A 14 -2.91 -19.94 33.99
C MET A 14 -1.83 -19.21 34.81
N LYS A 15 -0.66 -18.99 34.20
CA LYS A 15 0.45 -18.24 34.81
C LYS A 15 1.05 -17.30 33.78
N PHE A 16 1.39 -16.09 34.21
CA PHE A 16 2.18 -15.20 33.38
C PHE A 16 3.60 -15.74 33.21
N LYS A 17 4.20 -15.50 32.05
CA LYS A 17 5.59 -15.86 31.77
C LYS A 17 6.43 -14.58 31.77
N PRO A 18 7.19 -14.26 32.83
CA PRO A 18 7.94 -13.00 32.95
C PRO A 18 8.87 -12.75 31.75
N LYS A 19 9.53 -13.80 31.24
CA LYS A 19 10.36 -13.72 30.02
C LYS A 19 9.63 -13.26 28.75
N LYS A 20 8.31 -13.45 28.67
CA LYS A 20 7.45 -12.98 27.55
C LYS A 20 6.72 -11.67 27.85
N SER A 21 6.74 -11.20 29.09
CA SER A 21 6.10 -9.95 29.52
C SER A 21 7.10 -8.81 29.42
N ARG A 22 6.65 -7.59 29.13
CA ARG A 22 7.46 -6.38 29.29
C ARG A 22 6.72 -5.33 30.10
N SER A 23 7.48 -4.55 30.85
CA SER A 23 6.96 -3.45 31.65
C SER A 23 7.37 -2.09 31.07
N LEU A 24 6.46 -1.13 31.16
CA LEU A 24 6.69 0.26 30.79
C LEU A 24 6.02 1.13 31.84
N SER A 25 6.81 1.97 32.53
CA SER A 25 6.29 2.99 33.44
C SER A 25 6.48 4.35 32.79
N VAL A 26 5.44 5.17 32.79
CA VAL A 26 5.46 6.53 32.23
C VAL A 26 5.06 7.50 33.31
N ARG A 27 5.97 8.40 33.68
CA ARG A 27 5.74 9.46 34.68
C ARG A 27 5.96 10.81 34.02
N LYS A 28 4.95 11.70 34.07
CA LYS A 28 5.00 13.04 33.45
C LYS A 28 5.46 13.01 31.98
N GLY A 29 4.99 12.02 31.21
CA GLY A 29 5.33 11.86 29.79
C GLY A 29 6.75 11.35 29.49
N LYS A 30 7.54 11.00 30.51
CA LYS A 30 8.86 10.39 30.36
C LYS A 30 8.83 8.95 30.86
N ILE A 31 9.67 8.10 30.26
CA ILE A 31 9.83 6.72 30.71
C ILE A 31 10.55 6.74 32.05
N ASP A 32 9.91 6.13 33.04
CA ASP A 32 10.44 5.96 34.38
C ASP A 32 11.10 4.58 34.49
N ALA A 33 12.42 4.53 34.34
CA ALA A 33 13.19 3.30 34.45
C ALA A 33 13.33 2.78 35.89
N THR A 34 12.92 3.58 36.90
CA THR A 34 13.07 3.22 38.32
C THR A 34 11.97 2.28 38.80
N THR A 35 10.83 2.25 38.13
CA THR A 35 9.70 1.40 38.51
C THR A 35 9.94 -0.03 38.01
N ILE A 36 10.11 -0.96 38.94
CA ILE A 36 10.28 -2.38 38.64
C ILE A 36 8.98 -3.13 38.93
N PHE A 37 8.56 -3.97 37.99
CA PHE A 37 7.39 -4.82 38.13
C PHE A 37 7.82 -6.28 38.29
N THR A 38 7.20 -6.97 39.23
CA THR A 38 7.45 -8.38 39.53
C THR A 38 6.14 -9.18 39.38
N VAL A 39 6.25 -10.42 38.88
CA VAL A 39 5.15 -11.40 38.83
C VAL A 39 5.70 -12.75 39.23
N ALA A 40 5.00 -13.48 40.10
CA ALA A 40 5.46 -14.75 40.67
C ALA A 40 6.92 -14.68 41.19
N SER A 41 7.24 -13.60 41.91
CA SER A 41 8.57 -13.31 42.47
C SER A 41 9.72 -13.18 41.44
N GLN A 42 9.40 -13.05 40.16
CA GLN A 42 10.36 -12.81 39.08
C GLN A 42 10.21 -11.39 38.52
N GLN A 43 11.32 -10.73 38.24
CA GLN A 43 11.33 -9.42 37.62
C GLN A 43 10.92 -9.50 36.14
N ILE A 44 10.01 -8.61 35.73
CA ILE A 44 9.66 -8.43 34.32
C ILE A 44 10.68 -7.47 33.68
N PRO A 45 11.32 -7.85 32.56
CA PRO A 45 12.19 -6.94 31.82
C PRO A 45 11.44 -5.71 31.33
N THR A 46 12.08 -4.54 31.40
CA THR A 46 11.49 -3.31 30.87
C THR A 46 11.55 -3.30 29.33
N VAL A 47 10.64 -2.57 28.69
CA VAL A 47 10.65 -2.35 27.22
C VAL A 47 11.98 -1.70 26.76
N SER A 48 12.63 -0.92 27.63
CA SER A 48 13.95 -0.32 27.36
C SER A 48 15.08 -1.35 27.30
N GLN A 49 15.03 -2.39 28.14
CA GLN A 49 16.00 -3.49 28.13
C GLN A 49 15.74 -4.44 26.96
N GLU A 50 14.48 -4.83 26.80
CA GLU A 50 14.07 -5.77 25.77
C GLU A 50 12.77 -5.29 25.10
N PRO A 51 12.82 -4.84 23.84
CA PRO A 51 11.60 -4.40 23.14
C PRO A 51 10.62 -5.56 22.97
N VAL A 52 9.33 -5.25 22.89
CA VAL A 52 8.28 -6.26 22.71
C VAL A 52 7.66 -6.14 21.33
N LYS A 53 7.33 -7.29 20.74
CA LYS A 53 6.55 -7.36 19.50
C LYS A 53 5.14 -7.84 19.82
N SER A 54 4.13 -7.05 19.48
CA SER A 54 2.72 -7.44 19.57
C SER A 54 2.05 -7.28 18.21
N LEU A 55 1.39 -8.34 17.73
CA LEU A 55 0.70 -8.38 16.44
C LEU A 55 1.53 -7.79 15.29
N GLY A 56 2.81 -8.14 15.22
CA GLY A 56 3.69 -7.64 14.15
C GLY A 56 4.31 -6.26 14.39
N ARG A 57 3.82 -5.48 15.34
CA ARG A 57 4.33 -4.15 15.72
C ARG A 57 5.36 -4.26 16.84
N TRP A 58 6.51 -3.63 16.66
CA TRP A 58 7.52 -3.47 17.70
C TRP A 58 7.22 -2.25 18.57
N TYR A 59 7.39 -2.42 19.87
CA TYR A 59 7.34 -1.38 20.89
C TYR A 59 8.69 -1.33 21.58
N ASP A 60 9.32 -0.16 21.53
CA ASP A 60 10.58 0.15 22.19
C ASP A 60 10.41 1.39 23.07
N SER A 61 11.46 1.74 23.82
CA SER A 61 11.45 2.90 24.71
C SER A 61 11.32 4.25 23.99
N SER A 62 11.52 4.31 22.68
CA SER A 62 11.31 5.57 21.97
C SER A 62 9.82 5.89 21.80
N MET A 63 8.97 4.85 21.79
CA MET A 63 7.54 4.92 21.44
C MET A 63 7.29 5.64 20.09
N LYS A 64 8.31 5.68 19.22
CA LYS A 64 8.29 6.36 17.92
C LYS A 64 8.55 5.36 16.79
N ASP A 65 7.90 5.60 15.66
CA ASP A 65 8.03 4.74 14.48
C ASP A 65 9.13 5.19 13.49
N THR A 66 9.89 6.24 13.81
CA THR A 66 10.90 6.81 12.88
C THR A 66 11.93 5.78 12.43
N LYS A 67 12.45 4.97 13.37
CA LYS A 67 13.39 3.87 13.05
C LYS A 67 12.73 2.80 12.16
N ARG A 68 11.44 2.54 12.36
CA ARG A 68 10.67 1.53 11.62
C ARG A 68 10.49 1.91 10.15
N GLY A 69 10.39 3.21 9.86
CA GLY A 69 10.45 3.73 8.50
C GLY A 69 11.75 3.37 7.78
N LEU A 70 12.91 3.58 8.43
CA LEU A 70 14.22 3.25 7.88
C LEU A 70 14.39 1.74 7.67
N GLU A 71 14.03 0.93 8.68
CA GLU A 71 14.05 -0.54 8.58
C GLU A 71 13.17 -1.06 7.43
N THR A 72 12.04 -0.39 7.15
CA THR A 72 11.17 -0.77 6.02
C THR A 72 11.82 -0.45 4.67
N VAL A 73 12.58 0.65 4.57
CA VAL A 73 13.35 1.00 3.36
C VAL A 73 14.51 0.02 3.15
N GLU A 74 15.20 -0.38 4.22
CA GLU A 74 16.25 -1.40 4.19
C GLU A 74 15.68 -2.74 3.75
N LEU A 75 14.57 -3.18 4.37
CA LEU A 75 13.87 -4.41 3.99
C LEU A 75 13.47 -4.43 2.50
N ALA A 76 12.99 -3.29 1.98
CA ALA A 76 12.68 -3.17 0.56
C ALA A 76 13.93 -3.28 -0.31
N THR A 77 15.03 -2.64 0.11
CA THR A 77 16.30 -2.64 -0.62
C THR A 77 16.93 -4.03 -0.64
N GLU A 78 17.01 -4.71 0.50
CA GLU A 78 17.50 -6.08 0.62
C GLU A 78 16.64 -7.05 -0.19
N GLY A 79 15.32 -6.95 -0.09
CA GLY A 79 14.40 -7.78 -0.87
C GLY A 79 14.57 -7.62 -2.37
N LEU A 80 14.74 -6.38 -2.86
CA LEU A 80 15.02 -6.11 -4.28
C LEU A 80 16.38 -6.66 -4.72
N LEU A 81 17.42 -6.53 -3.88
CA LEU A 81 18.74 -7.06 -4.16
C LEU A 81 18.73 -8.60 -4.19
N ALA A 82 18.04 -9.24 -3.24
CA ALA A 82 17.87 -10.69 -3.21
C ALA A 82 17.20 -11.17 -4.50
N ILE A 83 16.04 -10.59 -4.88
CA ILE A 83 15.34 -10.92 -6.13
C ILE A 83 16.25 -10.70 -7.35
N ASN A 84 17.05 -9.64 -7.33
CA ASN A 84 17.92 -9.32 -8.45
C ASN A 84 19.06 -10.34 -8.63
N ARG A 85 19.61 -10.85 -7.53
CA ARG A 85 20.68 -11.86 -7.52
C ARG A 85 20.18 -13.25 -7.91
N CYS A 86 18.87 -13.51 -7.86
CA CYS A 86 18.31 -14.77 -8.34
C CYS A 86 18.67 -15.01 -9.82
N GLY A 87 18.93 -16.27 -10.20
CA GLY A 87 19.09 -16.70 -11.60
C GLY A 87 17.79 -16.69 -12.43
N LEU A 88 16.70 -16.14 -11.90
CA LEU A 88 15.41 -16.10 -12.57
C LEU A 88 15.39 -15.13 -13.75
N GLN A 89 14.59 -15.46 -14.77
CA GLN A 89 14.29 -14.52 -15.85
C GLN A 89 13.59 -13.26 -15.32
N GLY A 90 13.75 -12.15 -16.04
CA GLY A 90 13.22 -10.84 -15.63
C GLY A 90 11.72 -10.84 -15.31
N LYS A 91 10.88 -11.43 -16.17
CA LYS A 91 9.42 -11.56 -15.92
C LYS A 91 9.09 -12.29 -14.61
N LEU A 92 9.88 -13.30 -14.24
CA LEU A 92 9.71 -14.06 -13.00
C LEU A 92 10.17 -13.23 -11.78
N LYS A 93 11.23 -12.42 -11.92
CA LYS A 93 11.64 -11.46 -10.87
C LYS A 93 10.54 -10.45 -10.56
N VAL A 94 9.89 -9.93 -11.60
CA VAL A 94 8.74 -9.00 -11.45
C VAL A 94 7.56 -9.71 -10.79
N TRP A 95 7.34 -10.99 -11.08
CA TRP A 95 6.34 -11.81 -10.39
C TRP A 95 6.68 -11.97 -8.90
N CYS A 96 7.93 -12.29 -8.53
CA CYS A 96 8.38 -12.37 -7.13
C CYS A 96 8.20 -11.03 -6.40
N LEU A 97 8.54 -9.92 -7.05
CA LEU A 97 8.28 -8.58 -6.51
C LEU A 97 6.79 -8.40 -6.20
N ARG A 98 5.92 -8.74 -7.15
CA ARG A 98 4.47 -8.55 -7.05
C ARG A 98 3.84 -9.37 -5.92
N PHE A 99 4.21 -10.63 -5.80
CA PHE A 99 3.52 -11.61 -4.95
C PHE A 99 4.26 -11.99 -3.68
N MET A 100 5.55 -11.65 -3.56
CA MET A 100 6.34 -11.94 -2.36
C MET A 100 6.77 -10.65 -1.65
N LEU A 101 7.51 -9.78 -2.35
CA LEU A 101 8.10 -8.61 -1.70
C LEU A 101 7.07 -7.53 -1.36
N ILE A 102 6.19 -7.15 -2.30
CA ILE A 102 5.17 -6.13 -2.04
C ILE A 102 4.27 -6.53 -0.86
N PRO A 103 3.69 -7.75 -0.79
CA PRO A 103 2.92 -8.17 0.38
C PRO A 103 3.71 -8.09 1.69
N LYS A 104 4.98 -8.50 1.69
CA LYS A 104 5.87 -8.40 2.85
C LYS A 104 6.06 -6.94 3.32
N LEU A 105 6.17 -6.00 2.39
CA LEU A 105 6.31 -4.57 2.68
C LEU A 105 5.00 -3.90 3.11
N LEU A 106 3.84 -4.38 2.62
CA LEU A 106 2.56 -3.77 2.97
C LEU A 106 2.22 -3.89 4.46
N TRP A 107 2.70 -4.94 5.13
CA TRP A 107 2.46 -5.12 6.56
C TRP A 107 3.10 -4.01 7.43
N PRO A 108 4.43 -3.76 7.41
CA PRO A 108 5.02 -2.67 8.18
C PRO A 108 4.48 -1.29 7.74
N LEU A 109 4.20 -1.10 6.44
CA LEU A 109 3.60 0.12 5.92
C LEU A 109 2.19 0.38 6.48
N LEU A 110 1.41 -0.68 6.73
CA LEU A 110 0.08 -0.57 7.35
C LEU A 110 0.20 -0.26 8.84
N VAL A 111 1.04 -1.03 9.54
CA VAL A 111 1.13 -1.03 10.99
C VAL A 111 1.80 0.22 11.55
N TYR A 112 2.88 0.70 10.96
CA TYR A 112 3.65 1.84 11.46
C TYR A 112 3.21 3.19 10.87
N GLU A 113 3.49 4.28 11.58
CA GLU A 113 3.32 5.66 11.13
C GLU A 113 4.44 6.08 10.14
N ILE A 114 4.42 5.50 8.94
CA ILE A 114 5.38 5.82 7.87
C ILE A 114 4.81 6.91 6.96
N CYS A 115 5.61 7.92 6.61
CA CYS A 115 5.20 9.00 5.72
C CYS A 115 5.05 8.53 4.27
N SER A 116 4.10 9.11 3.52
CA SER A 116 3.92 8.83 2.08
C SER A 116 5.18 9.07 1.25
N THR A 117 5.99 10.08 1.60
CA THR A 117 7.29 10.38 0.95
C THR A 117 8.30 9.24 1.07
N THR A 118 8.31 8.53 2.19
CA THR A 118 9.15 7.34 2.36
C THR A 118 8.69 6.21 1.44
N VAL A 119 7.38 6.04 1.28
CA VAL A 119 6.80 5.04 0.37
C VAL A 119 7.09 5.37 -1.09
N GLU A 120 7.06 6.64 -1.48
CA GLU A 120 7.47 7.12 -2.80
C GLU A 120 8.95 6.79 -3.09
N ALA A 121 9.84 6.96 -2.10
CA ALA A 121 11.24 6.58 -2.25
C ALA A 121 11.43 5.06 -2.43
N ILE A 122 10.63 4.24 -1.73
CA ILE A 122 10.59 2.78 -1.95
C ILE A 122 10.09 2.46 -3.36
N GLU A 123 9.02 3.12 -3.80
CA GLU A 123 8.47 2.93 -5.14
C GLU A 123 9.46 3.29 -6.23
N ALA A 124 10.19 4.41 -6.12
CA ALA A 124 11.21 4.80 -7.07
C ALA A 124 12.30 3.71 -7.23
N LYS A 125 12.74 3.10 -6.11
CA LYS A 125 13.65 1.95 -6.13
C LYS A 125 13.00 0.75 -6.84
N ILE A 126 11.77 0.40 -6.49
CA ILE A 126 11.02 -0.70 -7.13
C ILE A 126 10.91 -0.48 -8.65
N ASN A 127 10.59 0.74 -9.10
CA ASN A 127 10.41 1.05 -10.51
C ASN A 127 11.73 0.91 -11.29
N LYS A 128 12.86 1.33 -10.70
CA LYS A 128 14.20 1.11 -11.30
C LYS A 128 14.49 -0.37 -11.54
N PHE A 129 14.28 -1.22 -10.54
CA PHE A 129 14.48 -2.67 -10.68
C PHE A 129 13.50 -3.28 -11.67
N THR A 130 12.24 -2.88 -11.62
CA THR A 130 11.18 -3.41 -12.48
C THR A 130 11.44 -3.10 -13.95
N ARG A 131 11.83 -1.86 -14.29
CA ARG A 131 12.20 -1.49 -15.67
C ARG A 131 13.37 -2.34 -16.18
N ARG A 132 14.41 -2.50 -15.35
CA ARG A 132 15.55 -3.36 -15.69
C ARG A 132 15.12 -4.81 -15.93
N TRP A 133 14.28 -5.37 -15.07
CA TRP A 133 13.81 -6.75 -15.20
C TRP A 133 12.86 -6.97 -16.38
N LEU A 134 12.05 -5.98 -16.74
CA LEU A 134 11.24 -6.01 -17.96
C LEU A 134 12.06 -5.73 -19.22
N GLY A 135 13.33 -5.34 -19.07
CA GLY A 135 14.21 -4.98 -20.19
C GLY A 135 13.75 -3.72 -20.91
N VAL A 136 13.09 -2.78 -20.23
CA VAL A 136 12.62 -1.50 -20.79
C VAL A 136 13.53 -0.35 -20.33
N PRO A 137 13.66 0.73 -21.10
CA PRO A 137 14.58 1.82 -20.77
C PRO A 137 14.17 2.53 -19.47
N PRO A 138 15.13 3.15 -18.75
CA PRO A 138 14.85 3.86 -17.49
C PRO A 138 13.87 5.04 -17.66
N GLY A 139 13.81 5.62 -18.86
CA GLY A 139 12.90 6.73 -19.20
C GLY A 139 11.42 6.34 -19.36
N LEU A 140 11.05 5.05 -19.28
CA LEU A 140 9.64 4.66 -19.31
C LEU A 140 8.87 5.29 -18.14
N THR A 141 7.75 5.95 -18.40
CA THR A 141 6.89 6.58 -17.40
C THR A 141 6.25 5.57 -16.44
N ASP A 142 6.12 5.91 -15.16
CA ASP A 142 5.48 5.04 -14.15
C ASP A 142 3.99 4.78 -14.47
N MET A 143 3.34 5.71 -15.16
CA MET A 143 1.97 5.57 -15.64
C MET A 143 1.83 4.32 -16.52
N ALA A 144 2.79 4.06 -17.41
CA ALA A 144 2.78 2.91 -18.31
C ALA A 144 2.81 1.57 -17.54
N MET A 145 3.34 1.58 -16.33
CA MET A 145 3.43 0.39 -15.48
C MET A 145 2.16 0.14 -14.67
N TYR A 146 1.47 1.19 -14.23
CA TYR A 146 0.45 1.10 -13.19
C TYR A 146 -0.95 1.57 -13.58
N CYS A 147 -1.09 2.36 -14.66
CA CYS A 147 -2.36 2.92 -15.08
C CYS A 147 -3.31 1.82 -15.58
N ARG A 148 -4.51 1.78 -15.02
CA ARG A 148 -5.56 0.83 -15.42
C ARG A 148 -6.24 1.24 -16.72
N LYS A 149 -6.24 2.53 -17.07
CA LYS A 149 -6.81 3.07 -18.31
C LYS A 149 -5.85 3.05 -19.51
N ALA A 150 -4.57 2.75 -19.30
CA ALA A 150 -3.59 2.66 -20.39
C ALA A 150 -3.98 1.61 -21.43
N LYS A 151 -3.74 1.87 -22.72
CA LYS A 151 -4.07 0.91 -23.80
C LYS A 151 -3.33 -0.41 -23.65
N LEU A 152 -2.12 -0.40 -23.10
CA LEU A 152 -1.44 -1.61 -22.62
C LEU A 152 -1.46 -1.61 -21.10
N ARG A 153 -2.23 -2.54 -20.51
CA ARG A 153 -2.30 -2.68 -19.06
C ARG A 153 -1.43 -3.84 -18.60
N LEU A 154 -0.44 -3.53 -17.75
CA LEU A 154 0.41 -4.54 -17.11
C LEU A 154 -0.23 -5.05 -15.80
N PRO A 155 0.01 -6.31 -15.39
CA PRO A 155 -0.52 -6.86 -14.15
C PRO A 155 0.32 -6.46 -12.91
N LEU A 156 0.90 -5.26 -12.94
CA LEU A 156 1.65 -4.66 -11.85
C LEU A 156 0.74 -3.83 -10.96
N LYS A 157 1.18 -3.55 -9.73
CA LYS A 157 0.55 -2.52 -8.91
C LYS A 157 1.56 -1.68 -8.16
N CYS A 158 1.23 -0.41 -8.11
CA CYS A 158 1.90 0.65 -7.38
C CYS A 158 1.82 0.37 -5.87
N ILE A 159 2.97 0.41 -5.20
CA ILE A 159 3.05 0.19 -3.74
C ILE A 159 2.46 1.39 -3.00
N LEU A 160 2.63 2.61 -3.53
CA LEU A 160 2.06 3.82 -2.95
C LEU A 160 0.53 3.80 -2.97
N GLU A 161 -0.08 3.38 -4.08
CA GLU A 161 -1.53 3.19 -4.16
C GLU A 161 -2.01 2.15 -3.13
N LYS A 162 -1.29 1.04 -3.00
CA LYS A 162 -1.62 -0.01 -2.03
C LYS A 162 -1.49 0.48 -0.59
N TYR A 163 -0.47 1.29 -0.30
CA TYR A 163 -0.28 1.96 0.98
C TYR A 163 -1.44 2.91 1.29
N LYS A 164 -1.79 3.82 0.36
CA LYS A 164 -2.93 4.75 0.52
C LYS A 164 -4.24 4.00 0.79
N CYS A 165 -4.52 2.97 -0.01
CA CYS A 165 -5.70 2.10 0.19
C CYS A 165 -5.67 1.38 1.54
N GLY A 166 -4.49 0.93 1.99
CA GLY A 166 -4.32 0.24 3.27
C GLY A 166 -4.59 1.19 4.45
N LYS A 167 -4.05 2.40 4.40
CA LYS A 167 -4.30 3.43 5.42
C LYS A 167 -5.76 3.88 5.45
N ALA A 168 -6.37 4.10 4.29
CA ALA A 168 -7.79 4.41 4.19
C ALA A 168 -8.67 3.29 4.76
N ARG A 169 -8.35 2.02 4.43
CA ARG A 169 -9.04 0.85 4.99
C ARG A 169 -8.92 0.81 6.51
N LEU A 170 -7.73 1.05 7.05
CA LEU A 170 -7.49 1.09 8.49
C LEU A 170 -8.32 2.19 9.15
N LEU A 171 -8.35 3.40 8.57
CA LEU A 171 -9.15 4.51 9.08
C LEU A 171 -10.62 4.13 9.17
N SER A 172 -11.21 3.67 8.07
CA SER A 172 -12.63 3.29 8.06
C SER A 172 -12.93 2.11 8.97
N MET A 173 -11.99 1.18 9.20
CA MET A 173 -12.16 0.10 10.18
C MET A 173 -12.20 0.62 11.62
N LEU A 174 -11.43 1.67 11.94
CA LEU A 174 -11.46 2.28 13.27
C LEU A 174 -12.72 3.13 13.47
N GLU A 175 -13.16 3.86 12.45
CA GLU A 175 -14.41 4.63 12.46
C GLU A 175 -15.64 3.73 12.65
N ASP A 176 -15.69 2.62 11.91
CA ASP A 176 -16.78 1.64 11.93
C ASP A 176 -16.57 0.52 12.96
N SER A 177 -15.71 0.72 13.96
CA SER A 177 -15.41 -0.31 14.96
C SER A 177 -16.64 -0.65 15.80
N GLU A 178 -16.88 -1.95 16.02
CA GLU A 178 -17.92 -2.44 16.93
C GLU A 178 -17.57 -2.19 18.40
N ASP A 179 -16.27 -2.10 18.73
CA ASP A 179 -15.79 -1.73 20.07
C ASP A 179 -16.09 -0.24 20.33
N PRO A 180 -16.95 0.09 21.32
CA PRO A 180 -17.31 1.47 21.65
C PRO A 180 -16.09 2.31 22.05
N ILE A 181 -15.11 1.72 22.75
CA ILE A 181 -13.92 2.44 23.21
C ILE A 181 -13.10 2.89 22.00
N VAL A 182 -12.87 1.98 21.05
CA VAL A 182 -12.12 2.29 19.82
C VAL A 182 -12.86 3.37 19.01
N LYS A 183 -14.18 3.24 18.91
CA LYS A 183 -15.04 4.19 18.19
C LYS A 183 -15.05 5.58 18.83
N THR A 184 -14.95 5.67 20.16
CA THR A 184 -14.84 6.94 20.89
C THR A 184 -13.45 7.56 20.79
N VAL A 185 -12.39 6.76 20.88
CA VAL A 185 -11.00 7.26 20.87
C VAL A 185 -10.58 7.78 19.49
N GLN A 186 -11.07 7.16 18.41
CA GLN A 186 -10.73 7.48 17.01
C GLN A 186 -9.23 7.77 16.79
N PRO A 187 -8.36 6.74 16.86
CA PRO A 187 -6.92 6.94 16.76
C PRO A 187 -6.52 7.66 15.47
N THR A 188 -5.75 8.74 15.59
CA THR A 188 -5.29 9.50 14.43
C THR A 188 -4.21 8.74 13.69
N ILE A 189 -4.46 8.44 12.41
CA ILE A 189 -3.49 7.74 11.55
C ILE A 189 -2.56 8.75 10.89
N LYS A 190 -1.30 8.79 11.32
CA LYS A 190 -0.28 9.67 10.72
C LYS A 190 0.27 9.08 9.43
N THR A 191 0.26 9.88 8.37
CA THR A 191 0.70 9.51 7.01
C THR A 191 1.69 10.50 6.39
N GLY A 192 2.16 11.47 7.20
CA GLY A 192 3.08 12.54 6.81
C GLY A 192 2.35 13.84 6.45
N ARG A 193 3.10 14.82 5.93
CA ARG A 193 2.56 16.15 5.54
C ARG A 193 1.99 16.18 4.12
N LYS A 194 2.61 15.44 3.19
CA LYS A 194 2.29 15.48 1.75
C LYS A 194 0.93 14.89 1.40
N TRP A 195 0.50 13.87 2.14
CA TRP A 195 -0.76 13.20 1.91
C TRP A 195 -1.35 12.82 3.27
N LYS A 196 -2.62 13.16 3.47
CA LYS A 196 -3.37 12.83 4.68
C LYS A 196 -4.51 11.89 4.33
N VAL A 197 -4.60 10.81 5.09
CA VAL A 197 -5.62 9.76 4.88
C VAL A 197 -7.04 10.25 5.13
N VAL A 198 -7.24 11.10 6.14
CA VAL A 198 -8.57 11.61 6.51
C VAL A 198 -9.15 12.42 5.35
N GLU A 199 -8.40 13.43 4.87
CA GLU A 199 -8.78 14.26 3.72
C GLU A 199 -9.09 13.42 2.48
N ALA A 200 -8.27 12.40 2.18
CA ALA A 200 -8.49 11.54 1.02
C ALA A 200 -9.71 10.62 1.16
N VAL A 201 -10.05 10.19 2.37
CA VAL A 201 -11.25 9.40 2.65
C VAL A 201 -12.49 10.28 2.58
N ASP A 202 -12.43 11.50 3.09
CA ASP A 202 -13.55 12.45 3.03
C ASP A 202 -13.83 12.90 1.59
N GLU A 203 -12.78 13.25 0.82
CA GLU A 203 -12.90 13.53 -0.62
C GLU A 203 -13.56 12.35 -1.36
N ALA A 204 -13.14 11.12 -1.07
CA ALA A 204 -13.74 9.92 -1.67
C ALA A 204 -15.21 9.72 -1.26
N LYS A 205 -15.57 9.96 0.00
CA LYS A 205 -16.96 9.91 0.49
C LYS A 205 -17.82 10.96 -0.23
N GLU A 206 -17.33 12.18 -0.40
CA GLU A 206 -18.04 13.24 -1.12
C GLU A 206 -18.21 12.94 -2.61
N CYS A 207 -17.16 12.44 -3.28
CA CYS A 207 -17.26 12.00 -4.68
C CYS A 207 -18.34 10.92 -4.85
N LEU A 208 -18.46 9.98 -3.92
CA LEU A 208 -19.49 8.94 -3.96
C LEU A 208 -20.90 9.51 -3.80
N LYS A 209 -21.10 10.48 -2.89
CA LYS A 209 -22.38 11.20 -2.76
C LYS A 209 -22.74 11.96 -4.04
N ILE A 210 -21.78 12.66 -4.65
CA ILE A 210 -21.99 13.39 -5.90
C ILE A 210 -22.40 12.43 -7.03
N LYS A 211 -21.72 11.28 -7.16
CA LYS A 211 -22.09 10.26 -8.15
C LYS A 211 -23.49 9.71 -7.93
N GLU A 212 -23.92 9.59 -6.68
CA GLU A 212 -25.27 9.19 -6.34
C GLU A 212 -26.31 10.25 -6.75
N VAL A 213 -26.03 11.54 -6.54
CA VAL A 213 -26.90 12.66 -6.98
C VAL A 213 -27.00 12.74 -8.50
N ILE A 214 -25.87 12.57 -9.21
CA ILE A 214 -25.85 12.54 -10.69
C ILE A 214 -26.68 11.36 -11.22
N GLY A 215 -26.78 10.29 -10.44
CA GLY A 215 -27.47 9.08 -10.83
C GLY A 215 -26.68 8.25 -11.85
N GLN A 216 -27.35 7.24 -12.41
CA GLN A 216 -26.73 6.30 -13.33
C GLN A 216 -26.71 6.90 -14.73
N THR A 217 -25.51 7.18 -15.23
CA THR A 217 -25.32 7.65 -16.61
C THR A 217 -25.09 6.46 -17.54
N GLN A 218 -25.50 6.61 -18.80
CA GLN A 218 -25.19 5.65 -19.83
C GLN A 218 -23.68 5.71 -20.13
N THR A 219 -22.97 4.63 -19.80
CA THR A 219 -21.51 4.51 -20.03
C THR A 219 -21.16 3.55 -21.16
N ASP A 220 -22.14 2.76 -21.61
CA ASP A 220 -21.99 1.83 -22.72
C ASP A 220 -23.26 1.81 -23.59
N HIS A 221 -23.18 1.08 -24.71
CA HIS A 221 -24.30 0.91 -25.63
C HIS A 221 -25.34 -0.12 -25.13
N LYS A 222 -25.25 -0.62 -23.89
CA LYS A 222 -26.20 -1.62 -23.35
C LYS A 222 -27.51 -1.01 -22.87
N GLY A 223 -27.57 0.32 -22.79
CA GLY A 223 -28.76 1.06 -22.40
C GLY A 223 -28.92 1.26 -20.89
N LEU A 224 -29.82 2.18 -20.52
CA LEU A 224 -30.18 2.47 -19.12
C LEU A 224 -30.79 1.22 -18.45
N GLY A 225 -30.36 0.90 -17.23
CA GLY A 225 -30.87 -0.25 -16.47
C GLY A 225 -30.13 -1.58 -16.72
N SER A 226 -29.20 -1.65 -17.68
CA SER A 226 -28.41 -2.88 -17.92
C SER A 226 -27.47 -3.25 -16.76
N SER A 227 -27.10 -2.28 -15.91
CA SER A 227 -26.24 -2.53 -14.74
C SER A 227 -26.95 -2.14 -13.45
N THR A 228 -26.79 -2.98 -12.42
CA THR A 228 -27.26 -2.68 -11.06
C THR A 228 -26.30 -1.68 -10.41
N ALA A 229 -26.74 -0.42 -10.27
CA ALA A 229 -25.96 0.60 -9.58
C ALA A 229 -25.92 0.31 -8.07
N LYS A 230 -24.70 0.39 -7.50
CA LYS A 230 -24.48 0.33 -6.05
C LYS A 230 -24.43 1.75 -5.52
N TRP A 231 -25.38 2.09 -4.67
CA TRP A 231 -25.54 3.42 -4.11
C TRP A 231 -24.84 3.54 -2.77
N TRP A 232 -24.22 4.69 -2.52
CA TRP A 232 -23.47 4.92 -1.30
C TRP A 232 -24.38 4.97 -0.07
N SER A 233 -25.55 5.58 -0.20
CA SER A 233 -26.57 5.66 0.85
C SER A 233 -27.08 4.28 1.30
N LYS A 234 -27.14 3.32 0.37
CA LYS A 234 -27.66 1.96 0.61
C LYS A 234 -26.58 0.96 1.04
N ALA A 235 -25.30 1.33 0.96
CA ALA A 235 -24.18 0.47 1.30
C ALA A 235 -23.88 0.54 2.80
N GLU A 236 -23.57 -0.60 3.39
CA GLU A 236 -23.23 -0.71 4.82
C GLU A 236 -21.94 -1.50 5.05
N GLY A 237 -21.32 -1.25 6.21
CA GLY A 237 -20.13 -1.96 6.70
C GLY A 237 -19.03 -2.12 5.66
N LYS A 238 -18.68 -3.38 5.35
CA LYS A 238 -17.58 -3.70 4.42
C LYS A 238 -17.81 -3.16 3.02
N GLU A 239 -19.04 -3.19 2.51
CA GLU A 239 -19.35 -2.73 1.17
C GLU A 239 -19.07 -1.24 1.03
N LYS A 240 -19.55 -0.46 2.01
CA LYS A 240 -19.29 0.97 2.13
C LYS A 240 -17.78 1.26 2.11
N ARG A 241 -16.99 0.55 2.93
CA ARG A 241 -15.53 0.70 2.93
C ARG A 241 -14.88 0.36 1.60
N ASP A 242 -15.32 -0.70 0.93
CA ASP A 242 -14.76 -1.09 -0.37
C ASP A 242 -15.11 -0.07 -1.48
N MET A 243 -16.27 0.61 -1.40
CA MET A 243 -16.62 1.73 -2.28
C MET A 243 -15.63 2.90 -2.12
N VAL A 244 -15.36 3.35 -0.88
CA VAL A 244 -14.38 4.43 -0.62
C VAL A 244 -13.00 4.07 -1.15
N ILE A 245 -12.54 2.85 -0.87
CA ILE A 245 -11.22 2.40 -1.31
C ILE A 245 -11.14 2.31 -2.82
N ASN A 246 -12.22 1.89 -3.49
CA ASN A 246 -12.28 1.89 -4.95
C ASN A 246 -12.25 3.32 -5.51
N GLU A 247 -12.92 4.28 -4.88
CA GLU A 247 -12.87 5.68 -5.28
C GLU A 247 -11.45 6.25 -5.19
N ILE A 248 -10.74 5.98 -4.09
CA ILE A 248 -9.33 6.36 -3.93
C ILE A 248 -8.47 5.76 -5.06
N ARG A 249 -8.72 4.51 -5.46
CA ARG A 249 -8.02 3.87 -6.59
C ARG A 249 -8.34 4.57 -7.91
N LEU A 250 -9.58 4.96 -8.13
CA LEU A 250 -9.99 5.70 -9.33
C LEU A 250 -9.30 7.07 -9.37
N ASN A 251 -9.23 7.77 -8.24
CA ASN A 251 -8.53 9.07 -8.15
C ASN A 251 -7.03 8.94 -8.46
N GLU A 252 -6.36 7.91 -7.94
CA GLU A 252 -4.95 7.64 -8.30
C GLU A 252 -4.79 7.28 -9.78
N ASP A 253 -5.76 6.58 -10.39
CA ASP A 253 -5.73 6.27 -11.81
C ASP A 253 -5.96 7.50 -12.68
N SER A 254 -6.91 8.37 -12.30
CA SER A 254 -7.17 9.65 -12.97
C SER A 254 -5.95 10.56 -12.93
N ARG A 255 -5.24 10.63 -11.79
CA ARG A 255 -3.95 11.36 -11.70
C ARG A 255 -2.91 10.83 -12.70
N ARG A 256 -2.82 9.50 -12.88
CA ARG A 256 -1.90 8.91 -13.87
C ARG A 256 -2.31 9.24 -15.31
N VAL A 257 -3.61 9.29 -15.61
CA VAL A 257 -4.10 9.72 -16.92
C VAL A 257 -3.81 11.20 -17.16
N GLN A 258 -3.98 12.07 -16.16
CA GLN A 258 -3.61 13.48 -16.28
C GLN A 258 -2.13 13.66 -16.63
N ILE A 259 -1.24 12.90 -15.96
CA ILE A 259 0.19 12.87 -16.30
C ILE A 259 0.41 12.35 -17.73
N ALA A 260 -0.33 11.33 -18.16
CA ALA A 260 -0.24 10.79 -19.52
C ALA A 260 -0.58 11.85 -20.58
N VAL A 261 -1.67 12.59 -20.41
CA VAL A 261 -2.10 13.63 -21.35
C VAL A 261 -1.02 14.71 -21.53
N GLN A 262 -0.25 14.98 -20.48
CA GLN A 262 0.86 15.94 -20.50
C GLN A 262 2.16 15.39 -21.12
N GLN A 263 2.20 14.10 -21.50
CA GLN A 263 3.37 13.45 -22.08
C GLN A 263 3.21 13.34 -23.60
N PRO A 264 3.85 14.22 -24.41
CA PRO A 264 3.64 14.27 -25.85
C PRO A 264 4.14 13.03 -26.60
N GLN A 265 4.94 12.16 -25.97
CA GLN A 265 5.45 10.94 -26.59
C GLN A 265 4.80 9.70 -25.98
N GLN A 266 5.15 9.39 -24.73
CA GLN A 266 4.65 8.21 -24.03
C GLN A 266 3.16 8.32 -23.63
N GLY A 267 2.55 9.50 -23.81
CA GLY A 267 1.13 9.73 -23.58
C GLY A 267 0.26 9.63 -24.82
N GLN A 268 0.82 9.47 -26.03
CA GLN A 268 0.05 9.51 -27.28
C GLN A 268 -1.12 8.52 -27.35
N TRP A 269 -1.05 7.42 -26.59
CA TRP A 269 -2.14 6.46 -26.47
C TRP A 269 -3.45 7.06 -25.92
N THR A 270 -3.41 8.23 -25.26
CA THR A 270 -4.62 8.92 -24.79
C THR A 270 -5.51 9.39 -25.94
N ASN A 271 -4.94 9.60 -27.13
CA ASN A 271 -5.65 10.07 -28.32
C ASN A 271 -6.11 8.92 -29.23
N TRP A 272 -5.88 7.66 -28.83
CA TRP A 272 -6.27 6.50 -29.62
C TRP A 272 -7.71 6.09 -29.30
N ASP A 273 -8.68 6.88 -29.76
CA ASP A 273 -10.10 6.73 -29.39
C ASP A 273 -10.64 5.33 -29.72
N ASN A 274 -10.29 4.79 -30.88
CA ASN A 274 -10.77 3.49 -31.36
C ASN A 274 -9.90 2.29 -30.98
N ALA A 275 -8.78 2.50 -30.27
CA ALA A 275 -7.90 1.39 -29.90
C ALA A 275 -8.46 0.61 -28.71
N LEU A 276 -8.63 -0.71 -28.88
CA LEU A 276 -9.00 -1.60 -27.78
C LEU A 276 -7.87 -1.70 -26.75
N GLN A 277 -8.24 -1.72 -25.48
CA GLN A 277 -7.28 -1.95 -24.40
C GLN A 277 -6.82 -3.42 -24.40
N LYS A 278 -5.51 -3.63 -24.41
CA LYS A 278 -4.86 -4.93 -24.19
C LYS A 278 -4.41 -5.05 -22.74
N SER A 279 -5.09 -5.91 -21.97
CA SER A 279 -4.72 -6.20 -20.58
C SER A 279 -3.91 -7.49 -20.49
N LEU A 280 -2.62 -7.39 -20.17
CA LEU A 280 -1.77 -8.55 -19.99
C LEU A 280 -2.03 -9.24 -18.65
N THR A 281 -2.24 -10.55 -18.70
CA THR A 281 -2.31 -11.43 -17.54
C THR A 281 -0.94 -12.04 -17.24
N TRP A 282 -0.76 -12.54 -16.01
CA TRP A 282 0.47 -13.26 -15.66
C TRP A 282 0.66 -14.53 -16.49
N ASN A 283 -0.44 -15.21 -16.83
CA ASN A 283 -0.39 -16.41 -17.67
C ASN A 283 0.16 -16.09 -19.06
N GLU A 284 -0.34 -15.03 -19.70
CA GLU A 284 0.19 -14.57 -20.99
C GLU A 284 1.67 -14.19 -20.89
N ILE A 285 2.04 -13.41 -19.86
CA ILE A 285 3.43 -13.00 -19.62
C ILE A 285 4.36 -14.20 -19.46
N TRP A 286 3.92 -15.26 -18.79
CA TRP A 286 4.71 -16.48 -18.61
C TRP A 286 4.99 -17.20 -19.93
N HIS A 287 4.00 -17.27 -20.82
CA HIS A 287 4.14 -17.91 -22.13
C HIS A 287 4.83 -17.01 -23.18
N MET A 288 4.94 -15.71 -22.93
CA MET A 288 5.68 -14.81 -23.82
C MET A 288 7.18 -15.04 -23.76
N ALA A 289 7.82 -15.02 -24.94
CA ALA A 289 9.28 -14.93 -25.04
C ALA A 289 9.78 -13.69 -24.29
N PRO A 290 10.94 -13.74 -23.60
CA PRO A 290 11.42 -12.65 -22.73
C PRO A 290 11.47 -11.27 -23.41
N LEU A 291 11.94 -11.21 -24.67
CA LEU A 291 12.06 -9.96 -25.42
C LEU A 291 10.72 -9.43 -25.94
N ARG A 292 9.70 -10.29 -26.07
CA ARG A 292 8.38 -9.91 -26.60
C ARG A 292 7.67 -8.92 -25.69
N ILE A 293 7.79 -9.08 -24.37
CA ILE A 293 7.19 -8.16 -23.40
C ILE A 293 7.84 -6.79 -23.50
N SER A 294 9.18 -6.74 -23.53
CA SER A 294 9.92 -5.49 -23.68
C SER A 294 9.57 -4.78 -24.99
N SER A 295 9.57 -5.52 -26.11
CA SER A 295 9.21 -5.01 -27.42
C SER A 295 7.79 -4.44 -27.45
N LEU A 296 6.81 -5.16 -26.88
CA LEU A 296 5.42 -4.71 -26.79
C LEU A 296 5.26 -3.44 -25.95
N ILE A 297 5.97 -3.33 -24.82
CA ILE A 297 5.93 -2.11 -24.00
C ILE A 297 6.56 -0.95 -24.78
N ARG A 298 7.73 -1.18 -25.38
CA ARG A 298 8.43 -0.14 -26.16
C ARG A 298 7.63 0.32 -27.38
N SER A 299 6.88 -0.56 -28.03
CA SER A 299 6.06 -0.19 -29.19
C SER A 299 4.89 0.71 -28.81
N VAL A 300 4.24 0.45 -27.67
CA VAL A 300 3.07 1.23 -27.23
C VAL A 300 3.46 2.62 -26.74
N TYR A 301 4.63 2.74 -26.12
CA TYR A 301 5.09 3.99 -25.50
C TYR A 301 6.15 4.73 -26.34
N ASP A 302 6.34 4.36 -27.61
CA ASP A 302 7.32 4.95 -28.53
C ASP A 302 8.74 5.03 -27.94
N LEU A 303 9.26 3.88 -27.52
CA LEU A 303 10.61 3.69 -26.97
C LEU A 303 11.43 2.70 -27.80
N LEU A 304 11.00 2.44 -29.03
CA LEU A 304 11.79 1.67 -30.00
C LEU A 304 12.90 2.56 -30.58
N PRO A 305 14.04 1.98 -31.00
CA PRO A 305 15.11 2.74 -31.64
C PRO A 305 14.65 3.23 -33.01
N SER A 306 14.06 4.42 -33.05
CA SER A 306 13.70 5.17 -34.26
C SER A 306 14.65 6.35 -34.41
N HIS A 307 14.81 6.88 -35.62
CA HIS A 307 15.65 8.07 -35.85
C HIS A 307 15.24 9.24 -34.93
N ALA A 308 13.94 9.43 -34.72
CA ALA A 308 13.41 10.44 -33.81
C ALA A 308 13.80 10.21 -32.33
N ASN A 309 13.94 8.96 -31.91
CA ASN A 309 14.30 8.58 -30.53
C ASN A 309 15.81 8.57 -30.30
N LEU A 310 16.61 8.34 -31.35
CA LEU A 310 18.07 8.34 -31.27
C LEU A 310 18.68 9.74 -31.25
N VAL A 311 18.02 10.72 -31.88
CA VAL A 311 18.49 12.13 -31.92
C VAL A 311 18.19 12.90 -30.62
N ARG A 312 17.28 12.38 -29.79
CA ARG A 312 16.82 13.03 -28.54
C ARG A 312 17.48 12.47 -27.27
N GLY A 313 18.32 11.44 -27.41
CA GLY A 313 18.96 10.71 -26.30
C GLY A 313 20.23 11.37 -25.78
#